data_AF-A0A3M2LX81-F1
#
_entry.id   AF-A0A3M2LX81-F1
#
_cell.length_a   1.000
_cell.length_b   1.000
_cell.length_c   1.000
_cell.angle_alpha   90.00
_cell.angle_beta   90.00
_cell.angle_gamma   90.00
#
_symmetry.space_group_name_H-M   'P 1'
#
loop_
_entity.id
_entity.type
_entity.pdbx_description
1 polymer ?
#
loop_
_entity_poly.entity_id
_entity_poly.type
_entity_poly.pdbx_seq_one_letter_code
_entity_poly.pdbx_strand_id
1 'polypeptide(L)'
;MRAESVRTRSLLRTWWRTFSKGVGGTVKTSGLSGWRKSKRSNTEQDCVEVATVLTAVGIRDSKNPDAGHLELDRPAFAGLLARVKSGDLSL
;
A
#
# COMPACT_ATOMS: atom_id res chain seq x y z
N MET A 1 3.10 16.64 -24.58
CA MET A 1 3.08 16.63 -23.11
C MET A 1 2.78 15.20 -22.62
N ARG A 2 3.81 14.36 -22.40
CA ARG A 2 3.64 12.93 -22.03
C ARG A 2 4.73 12.41 -21.06
N ALA A 3 5.63 13.27 -20.61
CA ALA A 3 6.83 12.90 -19.84
C ALA A 3 6.64 12.91 -18.31
N GLU A 4 5.64 13.64 -17.79
CA GLU A 4 5.38 13.73 -16.34
C GLU A 4 4.71 12.49 -15.76
N SER A 5 3.81 11.85 -16.52
CA SER A 5 3.05 10.67 -16.09
C SER A 5 3.90 9.40 -15.97
N VAL A 6 5.04 9.33 -16.67
CA VAL A 6 5.96 8.17 -16.60
C VAL A 6 6.87 8.28 -15.38
N ARG A 7 7.31 9.49 -15.01
CA ARG A 7 8.15 9.73 -13.81
C ARG A 7 7.39 9.46 -12.52
N THR A 8 6.13 9.91 -12.41
CA THR A 8 5.26 9.62 -11.26
C THR A 8 5.02 8.12 -11.08
N ARG A 9 4.74 7.37 -12.17
CA ARG A 9 4.58 5.90 -12.09
C ARG A 9 5.85 5.17 -11.69
N SER A 10 7.03 5.66 -12.08
CA SER A 10 8.32 5.07 -11.69
C SER A 10 8.64 5.31 -10.20
N LEU A 11 8.37 6.53 -9.72
CA LEU A 11 8.57 6.90 -8.32
C LEU A 11 7.62 6.13 -7.39
N LEU A 12 6.33 6.02 -7.75
CA LEU A 12 5.35 5.24 -6.99
C LEU A 12 5.71 3.75 -6.91
N ARG A 13 6.21 3.15 -8.01
CA ARG A 13 6.69 1.76 -8.00
C ARG A 13 7.93 1.58 -7.13
N THR A 14 8.85 2.53 -7.17
CA THR A 14 10.10 2.45 -6.40
C THR A 14 9.83 2.63 -4.91
N TRP A 15 9.00 3.61 -4.55
CA TRP A 15 8.52 3.81 -3.19
C TRP A 15 7.79 2.57 -2.66
N TRP A 16 6.86 1.99 -3.44
CA TRP A 16 6.15 0.77 -3.05
C TRP A 16 7.07 -0.40 -2.77
N ARG A 17 8.14 -0.59 -3.57
CA ARG A 17 9.14 -1.63 -3.32
C ARG A 17 9.91 -1.40 -2.03
N THR A 18 10.26 -0.15 -1.71
CA THR A 18 10.96 0.19 -0.46
C THR A 18 10.06 -0.01 0.75
N PHE A 19 8.83 0.51 0.70
CA PHE A 19 7.81 0.32 1.74
C PHE A 19 7.56 -1.17 2.01
N SER A 20 7.34 -1.95 0.94
CA SER A 20 7.07 -3.39 1.03
C SER A 20 8.22 -4.20 1.64
N LYS A 21 9.46 -3.73 1.56
CA LYS A 21 10.61 -4.43 2.16
C LYS A 21 10.67 -4.29 3.69
N GLY A 22 10.11 -3.20 4.24
CA GLY A 22 10.10 -2.95 5.69
C GLY A 22 8.92 -3.59 6.43
N VAL A 23 7.92 -4.05 5.68
CA VAL A 23 6.70 -4.65 6.20
C VAL A 23 6.75 -6.14 5.82
N GLY A 24 6.81 -7.04 6.81
CA GLY A 24 6.98 -8.49 6.60
C GLY A 24 5.79 -9.23 5.97
N GLY A 25 5.21 -8.70 4.88
CA GLY A 25 4.10 -9.27 4.13
C GLY A 25 4.50 -9.83 2.77
N THR A 26 3.65 -10.70 2.22
CA THR A 26 3.80 -11.19 0.85
C THR A 26 3.04 -10.27 -0.12
N VAL A 27 3.67 -9.90 -1.24
CA VAL A 27 2.97 -9.22 -2.33
C VAL A 27 2.11 -10.25 -3.07
N LYS A 28 0.78 -10.07 -3.06
CA LYS A 28 -0.17 -10.89 -3.82
C LYS A 28 -0.89 -10.05 -4.87
N THR A 29 -1.40 -10.71 -5.91
CA THR A 29 -2.01 -10.05 -7.09
C THR A 29 -3.49 -10.35 -7.27
N SER A 30 -4.12 -11.25 -6.51
CA SER A 30 -5.53 -11.61 -6.73
C SER A 30 -6.21 -12.26 -5.52
N GLY A 31 -7.43 -11.81 -5.19
CA GLY A 31 -8.32 -12.46 -4.21
C GLY A 31 -9.05 -11.53 -3.21
N LEU A 32 -8.62 -10.28 -3.07
CA LEU A 32 -9.20 -9.35 -2.10
C LEU A 32 -10.29 -8.47 -2.73
N SER A 33 -11.49 -8.52 -2.16
CA SER A 33 -12.65 -7.69 -2.51
C SER A 33 -12.96 -6.66 -1.43
N GLY A 34 -13.61 -5.54 -1.79
CA GLY A 34 -14.03 -4.53 -0.81
C GLY A 34 -12.98 -3.46 -0.46
N TRP A 35 -12.16 -3.08 -1.44
CA TRP A 35 -11.17 -2.01 -1.30
C TRP A 35 -11.82 -0.69 -0.88
N ARG A 36 -11.27 -0.07 0.17
CA ARG A 36 -11.67 1.24 0.66
C ARG A 36 -10.49 2.18 0.63
N LYS A 37 -10.69 3.34 0.02
CA LYS A 37 -9.73 4.44 -0.01
C LYS A 37 -9.73 5.21 1.31
N SER A 38 -8.55 5.64 1.76
CA SER A 38 -8.45 6.53 2.94
C SER A 38 -9.16 7.86 2.68
N LYS A 39 -9.92 8.36 3.66
CA LYS A 39 -10.58 9.69 3.58
C LYS A 39 -9.59 10.86 3.51
N ARG A 40 -8.31 10.64 3.82
CA ARG A 40 -7.25 11.65 3.69
C ARG A 40 -6.60 11.69 2.29
N SER A 41 -7.20 11.03 1.30
CA SER A 41 -6.76 11.14 -0.08
C SER A 41 -7.28 12.43 -0.73
N ASN A 42 -6.39 13.38 -1.02
CA ASN A 42 -6.67 14.42 -1.99
C ASN A 42 -5.91 14.11 -3.30
N THR A 43 -6.29 14.71 -4.43
CA THR A 43 -5.78 14.40 -5.79
C THR A 43 -4.24 14.40 -5.90
N GLU A 44 -3.56 15.15 -5.05
CA GLU A 44 -2.09 15.28 -5.03
C GLU A 44 -1.39 14.29 -4.08
N GLN A 45 -2.10 13.69 -3.11
CA GLN A 45 -1.51 12.82 -2.10
C GLN A 45 -1.46 11.35 -2.55
N ASP A 46 -0.45 10.62 -2.07
CA ASP A 46 -0.30 9.19 -2.35
C ASP A 46 -1.42 8.41 -1.65
N CYS A 47 -2.34 7.92 -2.47
CA CYS A 47 -3.59 7.34 -2.03
C CYS A 47 -3.39 5.86 -1.74
N VAL A 48 -3.53 5.46 -0.47
CA VAL A 48 -3.53 4.03 -0.08
C VAL A 48 -4.97 3.51 -0.02
N GLU A 49 -5.17 2.30 -0.50
CA GLU A 49 -6.40 1.53 -0.39
C GLU A 49 -6.17 0.28 0.48
N VAL A 50 -7.19 -0.05 1.28
CA VAL A 50 -7.17 -1.22 2.15
C VAL A 50 -8.37 -2.11 1.86
N ALA A 51 -8.16 -3.42 1.78
CA ALA A 51 -9.23 -4.42 1.73
C ALA A 51 -9.09 -5.35 2.93
N THR A 52 -10.19 -5.66 3.60
CA THR A 52 -10.20 -6.59 4.74
C THR A 52 -11.01 -7.81 4.38
N VAL A 53 -10.39 -8.98 4.49
CA VAL A 53 -11.06 -10.29 4.43
C VAL A 53 -10.89 -10.99 5.79
N LEU A 54 -11.57 -12.12 6.00
CA LEU A 54 -11.67 -12.77 7.32
C LEU A 54 -10.30 -13.02 7.98
N THR A 55 -9.29 -13.36 7.19
CA THR A 55 -7.95 -13.75 7.68
C THR A 55 -6.85 -12.76 7.34
N ALA A 56 -7.09 -11.80 6.44
CA ALA A 56 -6.05 -10.97 5.87
C ALA A 56 -6.49 -9.52 5.58
N VAL A 57 -5.49 -8.66 5.48
CA VAL A 57 -5.60 -7.24 5.14
C VAL A 57 -4.73 -6.97 3.93
N GLY A 58 -5.35 -6.54 2.84
CA GLY A 58 -4.70 -6.03 1.65
C GLY A 58 -4.39 -4.56 1.77
N ILE A 59 -3.20 -4.16 1.35
CA ILE A 59 -2.78 -2.76 1.22
C ILE A 59 -2.27 -2.57 -0.20
N ARG A 60 -2.77 -1.54 -0.89
CA ARG A 60 -2.29 -1.21 -2.24
C ARG A 60 -2.22 0.28 -2.47
N ASP A 61 -1.37 0.68 -3.42
CA ASP A 61 -1.35 2.02 -3.96
C ASP A 61 -2.50 2.21 -4.96
N SER A 62 -3.37 3.19 -4.70
CA SER A 62 -4.54 3.50 -5.54
C SER A 62 -4.13 4.11 -6.88
N LYS A 63 -2.94 4.73 -6.96
CA LYS A 63 -2.39 5.28 -8.21
C LYS A 63 -1.78 4.20 -9.12
N ASN A 64 -1.56 2.99 -8.60
CA ASN A 64 -0.93 1.89 -9.31
C ASN A 64 -1.49 0.51 -8.89
N PRO A 65 -2.80 0.27 -9.09
CA PRO A 65 -3.47 -0.96 -8.65
C PRO A 65 -2.90 -2.22 -9.31
N ASP A 66 -2.32 -2.10 -10.50
CA ASP A 66 -1.74 -3.21 -11.27
C ASP A 66 -0.33 -3.61 -10.77
N ALA A 67 0.29 -2.84 -9.87
CA ALA A 67 1.59 -3.20 -9.30
C ALA A 67 1.51 -4.29 -8.22
N GLY A 68 0.32 -4.79 -7.92
CA GLY A 68 0.06 -5.75 -6.85
C GLY A 68 -0.27 -5.06 -5.52
N HIS A 69 -0.51 -5.88 -4.51
CA HIS A 69 -0.86 -5.43 -3.16
C HIS A 69 -0.12 -6.24 -2.12
N LEU A 70 0.16 -5.65 -0.96
CA LEU A 70 0.66 -6.37 0.20
C LEU A 70 -0.52 -7.04 0.88
N GLU A 71 -0.38 -8.32 1.17
CA GLU A 71 -1.33 -9.06 1.98
C GLU A 71 -0.65 -9.40 3.31
N LEU A 72 -1.27 -8.96 4.40
CA LEU A 72 -0.83 -9.20 5.77
C LEU A 72 -1.92 -9.96 6.51
N ASP A 73 -1.55 -10.87 7.41
CA ASP A 73 -2.51 -11.34 8.39
C ASP A 73 -2.89 -10.19 9.36
N ARG A 74 -3.97 -10.39 10.11
CA ARG A 74 -4.46 -9.39 11.07
C ARG A 74 -3.42 -8.98 12.14
N PRO A 75 -2.67 -9.91 12.78
CA PRO A 75 -1.66 -9.52 13.76
C PRO A 75 -0.49 -8.75 13.14
N ALA A 76 -0.01 -9.13 11.95
CA ALA A 76 1.04 -8.40 11.25
C ALA A 76 0.56 -6.99 10.84
N PHE A 77 -0.70 -6.85 10.41
CA PHE A 77 -1.27 -5.53 10.12
C PHE A 77 -1.36 -4.66 11.38
N ALA A 78 -1.77 -5.22 12.53
CA ALA A 78 -1.79 -4.49 13.79
C ALA A 78 -0.39 -4.05 14.23
N GLY A 79 0.61 -4.95 14.10
CA GLY A 79 2.01 -4.65 14.37
C GLY A 79 2.55 -3.55 13.45
N LEU A 80 2.22 -3.59 12.16
CA LEU A 80 2.55 -2.53 11.22
C LEU A 80 2.00 -1.18 11.67
N LEU A 81 0.71 -1.10 12.00
CA LEU A 81 0.09 0.15 12.45
C LEU A 81 0.72 0.67 13.75
N ALA A 82 1.09 -0.21 14.67
CA ALA A 82 1.79 0.17 15.89
C ALA A 82 3.15 0.82 15.58
N ARG A 83 3.94 0.21 14.68
CA ARG A 83 5.26 0.74 14.27
C ARG A 83 5.17 2.04 13.47
N VAL A 84 4.17 2.17 12.59
CA VAL A 84 3.87 3.44 11.90
C VAL A 84 3.55 4.53 12.93
N LYS A 85 2.68 4.22 13.91
CA LYS A 85 2.25 5.18 14.93
C LYS A 85 3.39 5.59 15.86
N SER A 86 4.35 4.71 16.13
CA SER A 86 5.53 5.01 16.94
C SER A 86 6.66 5.69 16.15
N GLY A 87 6.53 5.83 14.83
CA GLY A 87 7.61 6.36 13.97
C GLY A 87 8.80 5.43 13.81
N ASP A 88 8.65 4.14 14.14
CA ASP A 88 9.72 3.12 14.12
C ASP A 88 9.94 2.52 12.72
N LEU A 89 9.27 3.07 11.71
CA LEU A 89 9.52 2.75 10.31
C LEU A 89 10.25 3.92 9.69
N SER A 90 11.47 3.67 9.22
CA SER A 90 12.19 4.57 8.32
C SER A 90 11.49 4.53 6.95
N LEU A 91 10.40 5.28 6.83
CA LEU A 91 9.59 5.43 5.61
C LEU A 91 10.11 6.53 4.69
#